data_AF-A0A497R208-F1
#
_entry.id   AF-A0A497R208-F1
#
_cell.length_a   1.000
_cell.length_b   1.000
_cell.length_c   1.000
_cell.angle_alpha   90.00
_cell.angle_beta   90.00
_cell.angle_gamma   90.00
#
_symmetry.space_group_name_H-M   'P 1'
#
loop_
_entity.id
_entity.type
_entity.pdbx_description
1 polymer ?
#
loop_
_entity_poly.entity_id
_entity_poly.type
_entity_poly.pdbx_seq_one_letter_code
_entity_poly.pdbx_strand_id
1 'polypeptide(L)'
;MDKTAKLSLIKLARMYKRITLAEIEGKLIESKRIKKYAYTRIENGIYAATPKTQKQICEILDLKRSAAFTPTGKARVLRWKHVLKIQKMLIKKEEKK
;
A
#
# COMPACT_ATOMS: atom_id res chain seq x y z
N MET A 1 12.62 14.54 18.28
CA MET A 1 12.31 13.18 17.81
C MET A 1 12.18 13.19 16.30
N ASP A 2 13.29 13.19 15.57
CA ASP A 2 13.31 13.06 14.11
C ASP A 2 13.24 11.60 13.69
N LYS A 3 12.04 11.09 13.43
CA LYS A 3 11.84 9.76 12.84
C LYS A 3 10.68 9.79 11.87
N THR A 4 10.93 10.40 10.71
CA THR A 4 10.42 10.03 9.38
C THR A 4 9.41 8.87 9.40
N ALA A 5 8.14 9.11 9.72
CA ALA A 5 7.09 8.13 9.53
C ALA A 5 6.93 7.91 8.02
N LYS A 6 7.71 6.96 7.47
CA LYS A 6 7.69 6.55 6.07
C LYS A 6 6.48 5.65 5.88
N LEU A 7 5.32 6.25 5.63
CA LEU A 7 4.10 5.52 5.32
C LEU A 7 3.97 5.39 3.80
N SER A 8 3.87 4.15 3.32
CA SER A 8 3.61 3.91 1.90
C SER A 8 2.14 4.16 1.57
N LEU A 9 1.87 4.62 0.35
CA LEU A 9 0.49 4.83 -0.11
C LEU A 9 -0.34 3.52 -0.03
N ILE A 10 0.32 2.40 -0.31
CA ILE A 10 -0.24 1.05 -0.22
C ILE A 10 -0.69 0.75 1.22
N LYS A 11 0.14 1.06 2.22
CA LYS A 11 -0.19 0.89 3.64
C LYS A 11 -1.39 1.74 4.07
N LEU A 12 -1.42 3.01 3.64
CA LEU A 12 -2.56 3.90 3.91
C LEU A 12 -3.86 3.37 3.30
N ALA A 13 -3.82 2.98 2.03
CA ALA A 13 -5.00 2.49 1.34
C ALA A 13 -5.53 1.21 1.98
N ARG A 14 -4.63 0.30 2.39
CA ARG A 14 -5.00 -0.91 3.12
C ARG A 14 -5.71 -0.58 4.44
N MET A 15 -5.12 0.32 5.24
CA MET A 15 -5.70 0.73 6.53
C MET A 15 -7.08 1.36 6.34
N TYR A 16 -7.24 2.22 5.34
CA TYR A 16 -8.51 2.87 5.03
C TYR A 16 -9.59 1.87 4.61
N LYS A 17 -9.24 0.91 3.75
CA LYS A 17 -10.16 -0.16 3.33
C LYS A 17 -10.41 -1.20 4.43
N ARG A 18 -9.76 -1.08 5.59
CA ARG A 18 -9.81 -2.04 6.71
C ARG A 18 -9.46 -3.48 6.28
N ILE A 19 -8.58 -3.61 5.28
CA ILE A 19 -8.11 -4.92 4.79
C ILE A 19 -6.91 -5.36 5.64
N THR A 20 -6.94 -6.58 6.14
CA THR A 20 -5.85 -7.18 6.91
C THR A 20 -4.70 -7.59 6.00
N LEU A 21 -3.50 -7.76 6.58
CA LEU A 21 -2.35 -8.28 5.84
C LEU A 21 -2.63 -9.70 5.32
N ALA A 22 -3.29 -10.53 6.12
CA ALA A 22 -3.63 -11.90 5.78
C ALA A 22 -4.57 -11.98 4.58
N GLU A 23 -5.54 -11.09 4.45
CA GLU A 23 -6.44 -11.06 3.29
C GLU A 23 -5.72 -10.72 1.99
N ILE A 24 -4.81 -9.74 2.01
CA ILE A 24 -4.03 -9.39 0.82
C ILE A 24 -3.03 -10.51 0.48
N GLU A 25 -2.31 -11.02 1.49
CA GLU A 25 -1.38 -12.13 1.27
C GLU A 25 -2.10 -13.38 0.78
N GLY A 26 -3.28 -13.71 1.31
CA GLY A 26 -4.12 -14.80 0.85
C GLY A 26 -4.45 -14.68 -0.63
N LYS A 27 -4.99 -13.53 -1.07
CA LYS A 27 -5.32 -13.28 -2.49
C LYS A 27 -4.10 -13.36 -3.42
N LEU A 28 -2.93 -12.95 -2.94
CA LEU A 28 -1.70 -12.98 -3.71
C LEU A 28 -1.03 -14.38 -3.73
N ILE A 29 -1.14 -15.15 -2.65
CA ILE A 29 -0.63 -16.53 -2.53
C ILE A 29 -1.49 -17.50 -3.33
N GLU A 30 -2.81 -17.36 -3.28
CA GLU A 30 -3.77 -18.17 -4.04
C GLU A 30 -3.49 -18.07 -5.55
N SER A 31 -3.00 -16.91 -6.00
CA SER A 31 -2.54 -16.73 -7.37
C SER A 31 -1.22 -17.47 -7.70
N LYS A 32 -0.59 -18.20 -6.76
CA LYS A 32 0.78 -18.78 -6.80
C LYS A 32 1.89 -17.75 -7.13
N ARG A 33 1.66 -16.46 -6.85
CA ARG A 33 2.50 -15.37 -7.39
C ARG A 33 3.56 -14.85 -6.43
N ILE A 34 3.46 -15.11 -5.14
CA ILE A 34 4.40 -14.60 -4.14
C ILE A 34 4.64 -15.59 -3.00
N LYS A 35 5.79 -15.46 -2.34
CA LYS A 35 6.09 -16.15 -1.08
C LYS A 35 5.30 -15.52 0.07
N LYS A 36 5.04 -16.29 1.13
CA LYS A 36 4.49 -15.80 2.41
C LYS A 36 5.27 -14.57 2.88
N TYR A 37 4.60 -13.54 3.42
CA TYR A 37 5.19 -12.28 3.86
C TYR A 37 5.75 -11.34 2.78
N ALA A 38 5.60 -11.66 1.48
CA ALA A 38 6.13 -10.81 0.43
C ALA A 38 5.37 -9.47 0.32
N TYR A 39 4.07 -9.44 0.60
CA TYR A 39 3.31 -8.17 0.63
C TYR A 39 3.83 -7.23 1.71
N THR A 40 4.00 -7.73 2.94
CA THR A 40 4.53 -6.94 4.06
C THR A 40 5.92 -6.37 3.74
N ARG A 41 6.76 -7.14 3.07
CA ARG A 41 8.08 -6.70 2.59
C ARG A 41 8.01 -5.63 1.49
N ILE A 42 7.04 -5.73 0.59
CA ILE A 42 6.77 -4.72 -0.45
C ILE A 42 6.24 -3.43 0.17
N GLU A 43 5.29 -3.53 1.11
CA GLU A 43 4.64 -2.40 1.80
C GLU A 43 5.68 -1.51 2.51
N ASN A 44 6.70 -2.15 3.11
CA ASN A 44 7.83 -1.48 3.78
C ASN A 44 8.96 -1.05 2.83
N GLY A 45 8.84 -1.31 1.52
CA GLY A 45 9.82 -0.92 0.50
C GLY A 45 11.12 -1.72 0.53
N ILE A 46 11.16 -2.85 1.24
CA ILE A 46 12.33 -3.73 1.34
C ILE A 46 12.58 -4.44 0.00
N TYR A 47 11.50 -4.87 -0.66
CA TYR A 47 11.57 -5.56 -1.95
C TYR A 47 10.78 -4.81 -3.03
N ALA A 48 11.29 -4.88 -4.26
CA ALA A 48 10.54 -4.47 -5.44
C ALA A 48 9.52 -5.56 -5.80
N ALA A 49 8.27 -5.16 -6.00
CA ALA A 49 7.24 -6.06 -6.50
C ALA A 49 7.42 -6.25 -8.01
N THR A 50 7.13 -7.44 -8.54
CA THR A 50 7.09 -7.63 -10.00
C THR A 50 5.92 -6.83 -10.62
N PRO A 51 5.95 -6.48 -11.92
CA PRO A 51 4.84 -5.78 -12.56
C PRO A 51 3.47 -6.45 -12.39
N LYS A 52 3.43 -7.78 -12.41
CA LYS A 52 2.20 -8.56 -12.19
C LYS A 52 1.70 -8.43 -10.74
N THR A 53 2.59 -8.54 -9.76
CA THR A 53 2.28 -8.34 -8.34
C THR A 53 1.82 -6.91 -8.06
N GLN A 54 2.48 -5.91 -8.66
CA GLN A 54 2.08 -4.50 -8.55
C GLN A 54 0.66 -4.28 -9.06
N LYS A 55 0.32 -4.85 -10.23
CA LYS A 55 -1.02 -4.76 -10.82
C LYS A 55 -2.09 -5.30 -9.86
N GLN A 56 -1.88 -6.49 -9.30
CA GLN A 56 -2.85 -7.10 -8.37
C GLN A 56 -3.00 -6.33 -7.05
N ILE A 57 -1.89 -5.87 -6.46
CA ILE A 57 -1.95 -5.04 -5.23
C ILE A 57 -2.77 -3.78 -5.52
N CYS A 58 -2.53 -3.15 -6.66
CA CYS A 58 -3.27 -1.98 -7.11
C CYS A 58 -4.75 -2.26 -7.37
N GLU A 59 -5.11 -3.41 -7.94
CA GLU A 59 -6.50 -3.82 -8.14
C GLU A 59 -7.22 -4.04 -6.79
N ILE A 60 -6.61 -4.77 -5.85
CA ILE A 60 -7.17 -5.01 -4.52
C ILE A 60 -7.41 -3.67 -3.78
N LEU A 61 -6.42 -2.79 -3.84
CA LEU A 61 -6.43 -1.52 -3.12
C LEU A 61 -7.09 -0.38 -3.88
N ASP A 62 -7.57 -0.61 -5.11
CA ASP A 62 -8.11 0.41 -6.02
C ASP A 62 -7.18 1.63 -6.14
N LEU A 63 -5.92 1.36 -6.50
CA LEU A 63 -4.87 2.37 -6.64
C LEU A 63 -4.32 2.38 -8.05
N LYS A 64 -3.99 3.58 -8.55
CA LYS A 64 -3.16 3.70 -9.77
C LYS A 64 -1.74 3.20 -9.48
N ARG A 65 -1.22 2.34 -10.35
CA ARG A 65 0.13 1.77 -10.24
C ARG A 65 1.22 2.83 -10.14
N SER A 66 1.13 3.88 -10.95
CA SER A 66 2.05 5.01 -10.94
C SER A 66 1.97 5.85 -9.66
N ALA A 67 0.89 5.75 -8.88
CA ALA A 67 0.77 6.40 -7.58
C ALA A 67 1.32 5.51 -6.45
N ALA A 68 1.06 4.19 -6.51
CA ALA A 68 1.42 3.25 -5.46
C ALA A 68 2.89 2.79 -5.50
N PHE A 69 3.51 2.77 -6.69
CA PHE A 69 4.87 2.27 -6.88
C PHE A 69 5.79 3.30 -7.51
N THR A 70 7.08 3.13 -7.25
CA THR A 70 8.18 3.80 -7.96
C THR A 70 8.46 3.09 -9.29
N PRO A 71 9.18 3.72 -10.24
CA PRO A 71 9.58 3.05 -11.48
C PRO A 71 10.38 1.75 -11.24
N THR A 72 11.16 1.69 -10.17
CA THR A 72 11.93 0.50 -9.76
C THR A 72 11.07 -0.56 -9.07
N GLY A 73 9.76 -0.32 -8.91
CA GLY A 73 8.81 -1.29 -8.38
C GLY A 73 8.73 -1.39 -6.86
N LYS A 74 9.45 -0.53 -6.12
CA LYS A 74 9.28 -0.39 -4.67
C LYS A 74 8.03 0.44 -4.36
N ALA A 75 7.36 0.15 -3.25
CA ALA A 75 6.22 0.95 -2.80
C ALA A 75 6.63 2.42 -2.62
N ARG A 76 5.77 3.32 -3.11
CA ARG A 76 6.02 4.76 -3.00
C ARG A 76 5.79 5.19 -1.56
N VAL A 77 6.85 5.72 -0.94
CA VAL A 77 6.80 6.34 0.38
C VAL A 77 6.32 7.77 0.23
N LEU A 78 5.31 8.15 1.01
CA LEU A 78 4.81 9.51 1.05
C LEU A 78 5.62 10.35 2.04
N ARG A 79 5.89 11.61 1.69
CA ARG A 79 6.37 12.58 2.69
C ARG A 79 5.23 12.85 3.68
N TRP A 80 5.59 13.09 4.94
CA TRP A 80 4.63 13.27 6.05
C TRP A 80 3.55 14.34 5.78
N LYS A 81 3.92 15.46 5.14
CA LYS A 81 2.97 16.51 4.73
C LYS A 81 1.81 15.99 3.85
N HIS A 82 2.07 15.00 3.00
CA HIS A 82 1.05 14.38 2.15
C HIS A 82 0.24 13.32 2.91
N VAL A 83 0.87 12.60 3.84
CA VAL A 83 0.18 11.63 4.72
C VAL A 83 -0.89 12.34 5.54
N LEU A 84 -0.56 13.44 6.20
CA LEU A 84 -1.51 14.24 6.98
C LEU A 84 -2.65 14.79 6.12
N LYS A 85 -2.35 15.24 4.90
CA LYS A 85 -3.37 15.70 3.95
C LYS A 85 -4.34 14.58 3.58
N ILE A 86 -3.83 13.38 3.27
CA ILE A 86 -4.66 12.21 2.94
C ILE A 86 -5.49 11.80 4.16
N GLN A 87 -4.89 11.69 5.36
CA GLN A 87 -5.62 11.31 6.57
C GLN A 87 -6.79 12.25 6.86
N LYS A 88 -6.58 13.58 6.76
CA LYS A 88 -7.66 14.57 6.90
C LYS A 88 -8.76 14.39 5.85
N MET A 89 -8.39 14.09 4.60
CA MET A 89 -9.37 13.82 3.53
C MET A 89 -10.17 12.53 3.77
N LEU A 90 -9.55 11.50 4.35
CA LEU A 90 -10.21 10.24 4.67
C LEU A 90 -11.19 10.41 5.85
N ILE A 91 -10.78 11.09 6.92
CA ILE A 91 -11.64 11.39 8.09
C ILE A 91 -12.88 12.20 7.65
N LYS A 92 -12.69 13.25 6.84
CA LYS A 92 -13.81 14.06 6.34
C LYS A 92 -14.81 13.29 5.46
N LYS A 93 -14.40 12.17 4.85
CA LYS A 93 -15.31 11.30 4.09
C LYS A 93 -16.12 10.38 5.01
N GLU A 94 -15.60 10.04 6.18
CA GLU A 94 -16.28 9.20 7.17
C GLU A 94 -17.35 10.01 7.92
N GLU A 95 -17.09 11.29 8.26
CA GLU A 95 -18.08 12.19 8.88
C GLU A 95 -19.27 12.56 7.96
N LYS A 96 -19.16 12.31 6.65
CA LYS A 96 -20.23 12.59 5.67
C LYS A 96 -21.09 11.38 5.33
N LYS A 97 -20.86 10.24 5.96
CA LYS A 97 -21.52 8.96 5.69
C LYS A 97 -22.41 8.56 6.86
#